data_AF-A0A847V7M5-F1
#
_entry.id   AF-A0A847V7M5-F1
#
_cell.length_a   1.000
_cell.length_b   1.000
_cell.length_c   1.000
_cell.angle_alpha   90.00
_cell.angle_beta   90.00
_cell.angle_gamma   90.00
#
_symmetry.space_group_name_H-M   'P 1'
#
loop_
_entity.id
_entity.type
_entity.pdbx_description
1 polymer ?
#
loop_
_entity_poly.entity_id
_entity_poly.type
_entity_poly.pdbx_seq_one_letter_code
_entity_poly.pdbx_strand_id
1 'polypeptide(L)' 'VVSHDMDFVQDICDRLALMRGGKIIKMGPTAEVLELLTEEERRVMATESPS' A
#
# COMPACT_ATOMS: atom_id res chain seq x y z
N VAL A 1 -2.97 -10.24 3.60
CA VAL A 1 -3.26 -9.41 4.80
C VAL A 1 -3.82 -8.08 4.30
N VAL A 2 -4.73 -7.43 5.04
CA VAL A 2 -5.13 -6.04 4.72
C VAL A 2 -4.54 -5.17 5.83
N SER A 3 -3.55 -4.36 5.49
CA SER A 3 -2.81 -3.51 6.41
C SER A 3 -2.69 -2.12 5.80
N HIS A 4 -2.67 -1.10 6.63
CA HIS A 4 -2.41 0.29 6.25
C HIS A 4 -0.93 0.66 6.30
N ASP A 5 -0.12 -0.15 6.99
CA ASP A 5 1.34 0.01 7.06
C ASP A 5 2.02 -0.62 5.85
N MET A 6 2.70 0.20 5.05
CA MET A 6 3.36 -0.22 3.83
C MET A 6 4.75 -0.83 4.04
N ASP A 7 5.46 -0.48 5.11
CA ASP A 7 6.78 -1.07 5.41
C ASP A 7 6.59 -2.53 5.84
N PHE A 8 5.59 -2.80 6.67
CA PHE A 8 5.19 -4.15 7.03
C PHE A 8 4.70 -4.96 5.82
N VAL A 9 3.90 -4.34 4.95
CA VAL A 9 3.38 -5.01 3.75
C VAL A 9 4.48 -5.26 2.72
N GLN A 10 5.46 -4.36 2.60
CA GLN A 10 6.61 -4.54 1.72
C GLN A 10 7.49 -5.71 2.18
N ASP A 11 7.65 -5.90 3.49
CA ASP A 11 8.48 -6.98 4.05
C ASP A 11 7.80 -8.36 3.95
N ILE A 12 6.45 -8.39 4.01
CA ILE A 12 5.69 -9.65 4.15
C ILE A 12 4.95 -10.05 2.87
N CYS A 13 4.63 -9.13 1.97
CA CYS A 13 3.83 -9.41 0.78
C CYS A 13 4.64 -9.25 -0.51
N ASP A 14 4.72 -10.34 -1.30
CA ASP A 14 5.30 -10.31 -2.64
C ASP A 14 4.42 -9.55 -3.66
N ARG A 15 3.10 -9.54 -3.45
CA ARG A 15 2.10 -8.95 -4.36
C ARG A 15 1.07 -8.15 -3.60
N LEU A 16 0.72 -6.98 -4.15
CA LEU A 16 -0.27 -6.05 -3.60
C LEU A 16 -1.43 -5.85 -4.59
N ALA A 17 -2.63 -5.62 -4.06
CA ALA A 17 -3.74 -5.08 -4.81
C ALA A 17 -4.17 -3.74 -4.19
N LEU A 18 -4.06 -2.65 -4.95
CA LEU A 18 -4.55 -1.34 -4.57
C LEU A 18 -6.03 -1.23 -4.90
N MET A 19 -6.83 -0.87 -3.91
CA MET A 19 -8.27 -0.68 -4.05
C MET A 19 -8.68 0.74 -3.69
N ARG A 20 -9.57 1.34 -4.49
CA ARG A 20 -10.22 2.63 -4.20
C ARG A 20 -11.71 2.53 -4.49
N GLY A 21 -12.54 3.00 -3.55
CA GLY A 21 -14.00 3.00 -3.72
C GLY A 21 -14.61 1.63 -4.03
N GLY A 22 -14.04 0.55 -3.48
CA GLY A 22 -14.50 -0.83 -3.71
C GLY A 22 -14.06 -1.44 -5.04
N LYS A 23 -13.19 -0.78 -5.82
CA LYS A 23 -12.64 -1.32 -7.08
C LYS A 23 -11.13 -1.50 -6.98
N ILE A 24 -10.63 -2.59 -7.56
CA ILE A 24 -9.18 -2.82 -7.72
C ILE A 24 -8.69 -1.91 -8.84
N ILE A 25 -7.79 -1.00 -8.49
CA ILE A 25 -7.20 -0.03 -9.42
C ILE A 25 -5.94 -0.62 -10.06
N LYS A 26 -5.13 -1.35 -9.27
CA LYS A 26 -3.94 -2.05 -9.73
C LYS A 26 -3.71 -3.28 -8.86
N MET A 27 -3.18 -4.34 -9.46
CA MET A 27 -2.64 -5.48 -8.74
C MET A 27 -1.33 -5.89 -9.40
N GLY A 28 -0.31 -6.20 -8.60
CA GLY A 28 1.03 -6.50 -9.10
C GLY A 28 2.06 -6.70 -7.99
N PRO A 29 3.36 -6.74 -8.34
CA PRO A 29 4.44 -6.72 -7.37
C PRO A 29 4.31 -5.51 -6.44
N THR A 30 4.60 -5.67 -5.15
CA THR A 30 4.42 -4.61 -4.16
C THR A 30 5.17 -3.33 -4.55
N ALA A 31 6.38 -3.44 -5.09
CA ALA A 31 7.15 -2.30 -5.60
C ALA A 31 6.44 -1.52 -6.71
N GLU A 32 5.87 -2.20 -7.72
CA GLU A 32 5.13 -1.53 -8.80
C GLU A 32 3.86 -0.82 -8.30
N VAL A 33 3.18 -1.41 -7.33
CA VAL A 33 1.94 -0.81 -6.81
C VAL A 33 2.26 0.37 -5.90
N LEU A 34 3.37 0.32 -5.16
CA LEU A 34 3.88 1.43 -4.35
C LEU A 34 4.28 2.65 -5.18
N GLU A 35 4.77 2.46 -6.41
CA GLU A 35 5.09 3.56 -7.33
C GLU A 35 3.86 4.34 -7.82
N LEU A 36 2.67 3.73 -7.76
CA LEU A 36 1.42 4.38 -8.16
C LEU A 36 0.75 5.16 -7.03
N LEU A 37 1.26 5.04 -5.81
CA LEU A 37 0.75 5.84 -4.69
C LEU A 37 1.15 7.29 -4.88
N THR A 38 0.21 8.18 -4.61
CA THR A 38 0.52 9.60 -4.53
C THR A 38 1.36 9.87 -3.28
N GLU A 39 2.14 10.96 -3.30
CA GLU A 39 2.92 11.38 -2.14
C GLU A 39 2.02 11.62 -0.90
N GLU A 40 0.78 12.07 -1.12
CA GLU A 40 -0.21 12.25 -0.07
C GLU A 40 -0.64 10.92 0.56
N GLU A 41 -0.97 9.90 -0.25
CA GLU A 41 -1.34 8.56 0.24
C GLU A 41 -0.16 7.88 0.94
N ARG A 42 1.04 8.00 0.38
CA ARG A 42 2.27 7.49 1.00
C ARG A 42 2.48 8.13 2.37
N ARG A 43 2.22 9.44 2.49
CA ARG A 43 2.33 10.14 3.77
C ARG A 43 1.27 9.69 4.76
N VAL A 44 0.00 9.59 4.36
CA VAL A 44 -1.09 9.11 5.22
C VAL A 44 -0.75 7.73 5.78
N MET A 45 -0.31 6.81 4.92
CA MET A 45 0.08 5.45 5.30
C MET A 45 1.32 5.42 6.20
N ALA A 46 2.31 6.29 5.97
CA ALA A 46 3.53 6.38 6.79
C ALA A 46 3.30 7.08 8.15
N THR A 47 2.27 7.92 8.27
CA THR A 47 1.96 8.65 9.51
C THR A 47 1.12 7.85 10.51
N GLU A 48 0.59 6.68 10.10
CA GLU A 48 -0.24 5.82 10.94
C GLU A 48 0.54 4.65 11.58
N SER A 49 1.77 4.91 12.02
CA SER A 49 2.43 4.11 13.06
C SER A 49 2.26 4.79 14.44
N PRO A 50 1.13 4.61 15.16
CA PRO A 50 1.16 4.73 16.60
C PRO A 50 1.64 3.39 17.18
N SER A 51 2.73 3.47 17.94
CA SER A 51 3.14 2.59 19.06
C SER A 51 2.38 1.28 19.29
#